data_AF-U2H4Z7-F1
#
_entry.id   AF-U2H4Z7-F1
#
_cell.length_a   1.000
_cell.length_b   1.000
_cell.length_c   1.000
_cell.angle_alpha   90.00
_cell.angle_beta   90.00
_cell.angle_gamma   90.00
#
_symmetry.space_group_name_H-M   'P 1'
#
loop_
_entity.id
_entity.type
_entity.pdbx_description
1 polymer ?
#
loop_
_entity_poly.entity_id
_entity_poly.type
_entity_poly.pdbx_seq_one_letter_code
_entity_poly.pdbx_strand_id
1 'polypeptide(L)' 'MGQPETKVGDLCQELGITRQTLYRHISPKGELRLDGEKLLSQV' A
#
# COMPACT_ATOMS: atom_id res chain seq x y z
N MET A 1 7.11 -4.94 0.88
CA MET A 1 7.15 -4.93 2.36
C MET A 1 7.56 -6.26 2.98
N GLY A 2 7.54 -7.38 2.23
CA GLY A 2 8.06 -8.67 2.73
C GLY A 2 9.58 -8.80 2.69
N GLN A 3 10.29 -7.81 2.11
CA GLN A 3 11.75 -7.76 2.12
C GLN A 3 12.22 -6.89 3.29
N PRO A 4 13.23 -7.33 4.05
CA PRO A 4 13.71 -6.62 5.25
C PRO A 4 14.25 -5.22 4.94
N GLU A 5 14.70 -4.97 3.71
CA GLU A 5 15.21 -3.66 3.26
C GLU A 5 14.10 -2.65 2.93
N THR A 6 12.84 -3.11 2.81
CA THR A 6 11.73 -2.20 2.50
C THR A 6 11.44 -1.26 3.66
N LYS A 7 11.74 0.03 3.48
CA LYS A 7 11.37 1.09 4.43
C LYS A 7 9.96 1.59 4.19
N VAL A 8 9.00 1.01 4.91
CA VAL A 8 7.57 1.35 4.78
C VAL A 8 7.30 2.83 5.09
N GLY A 9 8.06 3.43 6.00
CA GLY A 9 7.92 4.84 6.36
C GLY A 9 8.19 5.77 5.18
N ASP A 10 9.34 5.59 4.52
CA ASP A 10 9.77 6.40 3.38
C ASP A 10 8.78 6.23 2.21
N LEU A 11 8.38 4.98 1.92
CA LEU A 11 7.37 4.69 0.90
C LEU A 11 6.03 5.39 1.16
N CYS A 12 5.55 5.39 2.41
CA CYS A 12 4.33 6.09 2.77
C CYS A 12 4.47 7.61 2.58
N GLN A 13 5.64 8.17 2.89
CA GLN A 13 5.91 9.60 2.71
C GLN A 13 5.97 9.99 1.24
N GLU A 14 6.62 9.20 0.40
CA GLU A 14 6.67 9.40 -1.05
C GLU A 14 5.28 9.34 -1.70
N LEU A 15 4.45 8.39 -1.28
CA LEU A 15 3.09 8.21 -1.78
C LEU A 15 2.08 9.19 -1.17
N GLY A 16 2.45 9.96 -0.14
CA GLY A 16 1.54 10.88 0.56
C GLY A 16 0.40 10.18 1.30
N ILE A 17 0.59 8.94 1.74
CA ILE A 17 -0.42 8.14 2.43
C ILE A 17 0.05 7.66 3.80
N THR A 18 -0.90 7.21 4.63
CA THR A 18 -0.55 6.57 5.91
C THR A 18 -0.17 5.10 5.71
N ARG A 19 0.56 4.54 6.68
CA ARG A 19 0.84 3.09 6.74
C ARG A 19 -0.43 2.25 6.75
N GLN A 20 -1.47 2.73 7.46
CA GLN A 20 -2.77 2.07 7.50
C GLN A 20 -3.39 1.98 6.11
N THR A 21 -3.36 3.07 5.33
CA THR A 21 -3.82 3.09 3.95
C THR A 21 -3.03 2.12 3.09
N LEU A 22 -1.70 2.12 3.20
CA LEU A 22 -0.85 1.19 2.46
C LEU A 22 -1.19 -0.28 2.80
N TYR A 23 -1.27 -0.65 4.08
CA TYR A 23 -1.56 -2.03 4.49
C TYR A 23 -2.99 -2.49 4.17
N ARG A 24 -3.97 -1.57 4.19
CA ARG A 24 -5.37 -1.89 3.86
C ARG A 24 -5.53 -2.25 2.39
N HIS A 25 -4.83 -1.55 1.50
CA HIS A 25 -5.05 -1.69 0.06
C HIS A 25 -3.95 -2.45 -0.68
N ILE A 26 -2.76 -2.63 -0.09
CA ILE A 26 -1.60 -3.26 -0.73
C ILE A 26 -1.10 -4.47 0.08
N SER A 27 -0.75 -5.55 -0.62
CA SER A 27 -0.18 -6.77 -0.05
C SER A 27 1.31 -6.58 0.28
N PRO A 28 1.91 -7.43 1.14
CA PRO A 28 3.35 -7.36 1.40
C PRO A 28 4.23 -7.54 0.15
N LYS A 29 3.69 -8.16 -0.92
CA LYS A 29 4.32 -8.34 -2.23
C LYS A 29 4.13 -7.14 -3.18
N GLY A 30 3.32 -6.15 -2.82
CA GLY A 30 3.06 -4.97 -3.64
C GLY A 30 1.81 -5.07 -4.52
N GLU A 31 1.00 -6.11 -4.37
CA GLU A 31 -0.23 -6.30 -5.14
C GLU A 31 -1.40 -5.53 -4.50
N LEU A 32 -2.36 -5.08 -5.31
CA LEU A 32 -3.62 -4.55 -4.79
C LEU A 32 -4.41 -5.65 -4.07
N ARG A 33 -5.05 -5.28 -2.97
CA ARG A 33 -6.07 -6.07 -2.30
C ARG A 33 -7.45 -5.69 -2.84
N LEU A 34 -8.45 -6.51 -2.56
CA LEU A 34 -9.85 -6.27 -2.93
C LEU A 34 -10.34 -4.85 -2.58
N ASP A 35 -9.99 -4.34 -1.39
CA ASP A 35 -10.34 -2.98 -0.99
C ASP A 35 -9.72 -1.92 -1.93
N GLY A 36 -8.48 -2.14 -2.37
CA GLY A 36 -7.77 -1.24 -3.28
C GLY A 36 -8.33 -1.30 -4.69
N GLU A 37 -8.64 -2.51 -5.18
CA GLU A 37 -9.29 -2.70 -6.48
C GLU A 37 -10.66 -2.03 -6.52
N LYS A 38 -11.46 -2.19 -5.46
CA LYS A 38 -12.78 -1.55 -5.34
C LYS A 38 -12.66 -0.02 -5.37
N LEU A 39 -11.70 0.56 -4.65
CA LEU A 39 -11.48 2.00 -4.63
C LEU A 39 -11.14 2.56 -6.02
N LEU A 40 -10.27 1.85 -6.76
CA LEU A 40 -9.85 2.27 -8.11
C LEU A 40 -10.93 2.03 -9.17
N SER A 41 -11.82 1.05 -8.97
CA SER A 41 -12.96 0.80 -9.84
C SER A 41 -14.09 1.83 -9.70
N GLN A 42 -14.01 2.76 -8.74
CA GLN A 42 -15.00 3.82 -8.54
C GLN A 42 -14.69 5.12 -9.30
N VAL A 43 -13.74 5.08 -10.24
CA VAL A 43 -13.32 6.22 -11.07
C VAL A 43 -13.78 6.03 -12.52
#